data_AF-A0A832JJC9-F1
#
_entry.id   AF-A0A832JJC9-F1
#
_cell.length_a   1.000
_cell.length_b   1.000
_cell.length_c   1.000
_cell.angle_alpha   90.00
_cell.angle_beta   90.00
_cell.angle_gamma   90.00
#
_symmetry.space_group_name_H-M   'P 1'
#
loop_
_entity.id
_entity.type
_entity.pdbx_description
1 polymer ?
#
loop_
_entity_poly.entity_id
_entity_poly.type
_entity_poly.pdbx_seq_one_letter_code
_entity_poly.pdbx_strand_id
1 'polypeptide(L)'
;MPKVFDVGRVCVKIAGREAGRRCVVIDIVDDNFVVVTGPKSLTGVKRRRVNVKHLEPLPHRIDIPKGASDEEVLKALERAGLLEEMRKPLKPVFQT
;
A
#
# COMPACT_ATOMS: atom_id res chain seq x y z
N MET A 1 -8.46 -19.14 6.29
CA MET A 1 -8.58 -18.37 5.03
C MET A 1 -7.37 -17.46 4.92
N PRO A 2 -6.64 -17.44 3.80
CA PRO A 2 -5.57 -16.45 3.63
C PRO A 2 -6.24 -15.08 3.66
N LYS A 3 -5.91 -14.27 4.67
CA LYS A 3 -6.31 -12.86 4.67
C LYS A 3 -5.61 -12.22 3.47
N VAL A 4 -6.38 -11.81 2.49
CA VAL A 4 -5.88 -11.17 1.26
C VAL A 4 -5.12 -9.87 1.60
N PHE A 5 -5.51 -9.24 2.73
CA PHE A 5 -4.88 -8.06 3.30
C PHE A 5 -4.31 -8.39 4.67
N ASP A 6 -2.99 -8.36 4.78
CA ASP A 6 -2.23 -8.48 6.02
C ASP A 6 -1.38 -7.22 6.22
N VAL A 7 -0.95 -6.98 7.45
CA VAL A 7 0.02 -5.91 7.75
C VAL A 7 1.30 -6.17 6.96
N GLY A 8 1.79 -5.13 6.27
CA GLY A 8 2.95 -5.20 5.39
C GLY A 8 2.64 -5.71 3.97
N ARG A 9 1.38 -6.03 3.63
CA ARG A 9 0.99 -6.30 2.25
C ARG A 9 1.12 -5.02 1.42
N VAL A 10 1.78 -5.13 0.26
CA VAL A 10 1.82 -4.05 -0.73
C VAL A 10 0.55 -4.10 -1.56
N CYS A 11 -0.06 -2.94 -1.79
CA CYS A 11 -1.28 -2.79 -2.57
C CYS A 11 -1.14 -1.62 -3.56
N VAL A 12 -2.00 -1.61 -4.57
CA VAL A 12 -2.18 -0.48 -5.48
C VAL A 12 -3.59 0.07 -5.29
N LYS A 13 -3.72 1.40 -5.28
CA LYS A 13 -5.03 2.03 -5.37
C LYS A 13 -5.53 1.95 -6.79
N ILE A 14 -6.68 1.31 -7.00
CA ILE A 14 -7.33 1.26 -8.31
C ILE A 14 -8.24 2.47 -8.54
N ALA A 15 -8.72 3.11 -7.46
CA ALA A 15 -9.72 4.17 -7.52
C ALA A 15 -9.36 5.41 -6.66
N GLY A 16 -9.85 6.58 -7.10
CA GLY A 16 -9.75 7.86 -6.40
C GLY A 16 -8.58 8.75 -6.85
N ARG A 17 -8.32 9.83 -6.09
CA ARG A 17 -7.28 10.84 -6.43
C ARG A 17 -5.86 10.29 -6.48
N GLU A 18 -5.63 9.16 -5.82
CA GLU A 18 -4.33 8.47 -5.75
C GLU A 18 -4.37 7.15 -6.53
N ALA A 19 -5.31 6.98 -7.46
CA ALA A 19 -5.37 5.82 -8.32
C ALA A 19 -4.06 5.64 -9.09
N GLY A 20 -3.63 4.39 -9.26
CA GLY A 20 -2.36 4.03 -9.88
C GLY A 20 -1.15 4.09 -8.95
N ARG A 21 -1.30 4.58 -7.71
CA ARG A 21 -0.20 4.66 -6.74
C ARG A 21 -0.17 3.44 -5.84
N ARG A 22 1.06 3.01 -5.53
CA ARG A 22 1.34 1.92 -4.60
C ARG A 22 1.30 2.42 -3.15
N CYS A 23 0.87 1.55 -2.27
CA CYS A 23 0.82 1.77 -0.83
C CYS A 23 1.06 0.46 -0.07
N VAL A 24 1.30 0.59 1.23
CA VAL A 24 1.49 -0.52 2.14
C VAL A 24 0.42 -0.48 3.21
N VAL A 25 -0.16 -1.63 3.55
CA VAL A 25 -1.08 -1.76 4.68
C VAL A 25 -0.28 -1.76 5.99
N ILE A 26 -0.57 -0.81 6.88
CA ILE A 26 0.08 -0.72 8.20
C ILE A 26 -0.80 -1.21 9.34
N ASP A 27 -2.12 -1.18 9.14
CA ASP A 27 -3.09 -1.54 10.15
C ASP A 27 -4.37 -2.03 9.47
N ILE A 28 -5.06 -2.97 10.12
CA ILE A 28 -6.36 -3.50 9.73
C ILE A 28 -7.32 -3.05 10.82
N VAL A 29 -8.24 -2.16 10.45
CA VAL A 29 -9.26 -1.65 11.38
C VAL A 29 -10.38 -2.67 11.50
N ASP A 30 -10.92 -3.07 10.36
CA ASP A 30 -12.05 -4.00 10.21
C ASP A 30 -11.88 -4.82 8.92
N ASP A 31 -12.78 -5.76 8.64
CA ASP A 31 -12.77 -6.55 7.40
C ASP A 31 -12.87 -5.71 6.13
N ASN A 32 -13.49 -4.52 6.21
CA ASN A 32 -13.69 -3.63 5.08
C ASN A 32 -12.69 -2.46 5.01
N PHE A 33 -12.02 -2.14 6.12
CA PHE A 33 -11.22 -0.92 6.24
C PHE A 33 -9.82 -1.22 6.73
N VAL A 34 -8.84 -0.73 5.97
CA VAL A 34 -7.43 -0.82 6.31
C VAL A 34 -6.83 0.57 6.37
N VAL A 35 -5.82 0.75 7.21
CA VAL A 35 -4.98 1.94 7.19
C VAL A 35 -3.80 1.63 6.30
N VAL A 36 -3.64 2.46 5.27
CA VAL A 36 -2.50 2.38 4.36
C VAL A 36 -1.60 3.57 4.58
N THR A 37 -0.32 3.37 4.32
CA THR A 37 0.65 4.45 4.16
C THR A 37 1.42 4.28 2.86
N GLY A 38 1.88 5.39 2.30
CA GLY A 38 2.89 5.39 1.25
C GLY A 38 3.80 6.58 1.53
N PRO A 39 5.10 6.36 1.79
CA PRO A 39 5.99 7.45 2.15
C PRO A 39 5.83 8.60 1.15
N LYS A 40 5.54 9.80 1.65
CA LYS A 40 5.14 10.94 0.79
C LYS A 40 6.22 11.24 -0.25
N SER A 41 7.48 11.00 0.10
CA SER A 41 8.66 11.14 -0.77
C SER A 41 8.73 10.12 -1.90
N LEU A 42 8.01 9.00 -1.82
CA LEU A 42 8.03 7.92 -2.82
C LEU A 42 6.77 7.90 -3.67
N THR A 43 5.62 7.72 -3.04
CA THR A 43 4.34 7.52 -3.74
C THR A 43 3.39 8.71 -3.56
N GLY A 44 3.66 9.58 -2.59
CA GLY A 44 2.78 10.71 -2.27
C GLY A 44 1.44 10.28 -1.67
N VAL A 45 1.31 9.04 -1.19
CA VAL A 45 0.07 8.50 -0.62
C VAL A 45 -0.01 8.84 0.86
N LYS A 46 -0.92 9.72 1.26
CA LYS A 46 -1.06 10.07 2.69
C LYS A 46 -1.57 8.89 3.50
N ARG A 47 -1.05 8.74 4.73
CA ARG A 47 -1.57 7.81 5.75
C ARG A 47 -3.07 8.09 5.95
N ARG A 48 -3.91 7.12 5.58
CA ARG A 48 -5.37 7.26 5.67
C ARG A 48 -6.05 5.91 5.74
N ARG A 49 -7.27 5.90 6.29
CA ARG A 49 -8.17 4.75 6.20
C ARG A 49 -8.74 4.65 4.80
N VAL A 50 -8.69 3.45 4.21
CA VAL A 50 -9.16 3.15 2.86
C VAL A 50 -10.00 1.88 2.90
N ASN A 51 -11.03 1.82 2.05
CA ASN A 51 -11.80 0.62 1.88
C ASN A 51 -10.99 -0.41 1.05
N VAL A 52 -10.99 -1.66 1.48
CA VAL A 52 -10.30 -2.77 0.79
C VAL A 52 -10.75 -2.93 -0.66
N LYS A 53 -11.99 -2.56 -1.01
CA LYS A 53 -12.51 -2.59 -2.39
C LYS A 53 -11.76 -1.67 -3.36
N HIS A 54 -11.07 -0.64 -2.85
CA HIS A 54 -10.30 0.30 -3.68
C HIS A 54 -8.82 -0.07 -3.76
N LEU A 55 -8.45 -1.20 -3.16
CA LEU A 55 -7.08 -1.68 -3.09
C LEU A 55 -6.98 -3.00 -3.84
N GLU A 56 -5.98 -3.09 -4.70
CA GLU A 56 -5.59 -4.34 -5.32
C GLU A 56 -4.31 -4.85 -4.64
N PRO A 57 -4.32 -6.04 -4.03
CA PRO A 57 -3.15 -6.61 -3.37
C PRO A 57 -2.12 -7.06 -4.40
N LEU A 58 -0.84 -6.78 -4.13
CA LEU A 58 0.28 -7.28 -4.92
C LEU A 58 0.90 -8.52 -4.27
N PRO A 59 1.61 -9.36 -5.04
CA PRO A 59 2.30 -10.55 -4.53
C PRO A 59 3.47 -10.21 -3.59
N HIS A 60 3.85 -8.93 -3.48
CA HIS A 60 4.89 -8.46 -2.58
C HIS A 60 4.37 -8.23 -1.16
N ARG A 61 5.18 -8.59 -0.17
CA ARG A 61 4.94 -8.37 1.24
C ARG A 61 6.23 -7.88 1.86
N ILE A 62 6.11 -6.90 2.74
CA ILE A 62 7.19 -6.45 3.62
C ILE A 62 6.85 -6.83 5.05
N ASP A 63 7.88 -7.07 5.85
CA ASP A 63 7.69 -7.36 7.27
C ASP A 63 7.80 -6.05 8.06
N ILE A 64 6.67 -5.60 8.61
CA ILE A 64 6.57 -4.38 9.41
C ILE A 64 5.66 -4.60 10.62
N PRO A 65 5.92 -3.93 11.75
CA PRO A 65 5.02 -3.96 12.89
C PRO A 65 3.71 -3.22 12.59
N LYS A 66 2.65 -3.60 13.31
CA LYS A 66 1.36 -2.92 13.25
C LYS A 66 1.53 -1.46 13.66
N GLY A 67 1.08 -0.53 12.82
CA GLY A 67 1.16 0.90 13.09
C GLY A 67 2.51 1.56 12.82
N ALA A 68 3.42 0.88 12.10
CA ALA A 68 4.74 1.38 11.71
C ALA A 68 4.74 2.84 11.21
N SER A 69 5.79 3.56 11.54
CA SER A 69 6.03 4.93 11.13
C SER A 69 6.52 5.01 9.69
N ASP A 70 6.38 6.16 9.03
CA ASP A 70 6.79 6.36 7.64
C ASP A 70 8.28 6.02 7.41
N GLU A 71 9.14 6.28 8.40
CA GLU A 71 10.57 5.94 8.39
C GLU A 71 10.84 4.43 8.43
N GLU A 72 10.08 3.70 9.25
CA GLU A 72 10.19 2.24 9.35
C GLU A 72 9.73 1.58 8.05
N VAL A 73 8.65 2.09 7.46
CA VAL A 73 8.15 1.63 6.16
C VAL A 73 9.17 1.92 5.05
N LEU A 74 9.83 3.09 5.06
CA LEU A 74 10.92 3.40 4.14
C LEU A 74 12.06 2.38 4.24
N LYS A 75 12.56 2.13 5.47
CA LYS A 75 13.64 1.16 5.70
C LYS A 75 13.24 -0.26 5.30
N ALA A 76 12.00 -0.66 5.55
CA ALA A 76 11.49 -1.97 5.16
C ALA A 76 11.37 -2.10 3.63
N LEU A 77 10.96 -1.04 2.93
CA LEU A 77 10.91 -1.00 1.46
C LEU A 77 12.31 -1.01 0.85
N GLU A 78 13.28 -0.33 1.46
CA GLU A 78 14.70 -0.36 1.09
C GLU A 78 15.27 -1.77 1.21
N ARG A 79 15.07 -2.44 2.35
CA ARG A 79 15.51 -3.82 2.58
C ARG A 79 14.87 -4.81 1.61
N ALA A 80 13.61 -4.58 1.24
CA ALA A 80 12.90 -5.41 0.27
C ALA A 80 13.27 -5.10 -1.20
N GLY A 81 14.05 -4.04 -1.47
CA GLY A 81 14.39 -3.63 -2.84
C GLY A 81 13.18 -3.14 -3.66
N LEU A 82 12.07 -2.79 -3.01
CA LEU A 82 10.80 -2.44 -3.66
C LEU A 82 10.65 -0.94 -3.95
N LEU A 83 11.70 -0.15 -3.77
CA LEU A 83 11.69 1.30 -3.98
C LEU A 83 11.35 1.70 -5.41
N GLU A 84 11.97 1.05 -6.40
CA GLU A 84 11.73 1.35 -7.81
C GLU A 84 10.32 0.95 -8.25
N GLU A 85 9.88 -0.20 -7.75
CA GLU A 85 8.54 -0.73 -7.90
C GLU A 85 7.50 0.26 -7.36
N MET A 86 7.67 0.75 -6.13
CA MET A 86 6.82 1.77 -5.51
C MET A 86 6.72 3.07 -6.33
N ARG A 87 7.81 3.51 -6.97
CA ARG A 87 7.84 4.75 -7.75
C ARG A 87 7.08 4.67 -9.07
N LYS A 88 6.89 3.48 -9.64
CA LYS A 88 6.20 3.33 -10.92
C LYS A 88 4.68 3.51 -10.74
N PRO A 89 4.08 4.61 -11.22
CA PRO A 89 2.63 4.72 -11.24
C PRO A 89 2.10 3.71 -12.26
N LEU A 90 1.17 2.86 -11.84
CA LEU A 90 0.40 2.06 -12.79
C LEU A 90 -0.65 2.98 -13.39
N LYS A 91 -0.67 3.13 -14.70
CA LYS A 91 -1.78 3.82 -15.37
C LYS A 91 -2.99 2.89 -15.23
N PRO A 92 -4.09 3.30 -14.58
CA PRO A 92 -5.31 2.52 -14.64
C PRO A 92 -5.73 2.47 -16.11
N VAL A 93 -5.72 1.27 -16.69
CA VAL A 93 -6.29 1.06 -18.01
C VAL A 93 -7.79 1.09 -17.78
N PHE A 94 -8.42 2.23 -18.06
CA PHE A 94 -9.86 2.27 -18.19
C PHE A 94 -10.19 1.44 -19.43
N GLN A 95 -10.53 0.17 -19.24
CA GLN A 95 -11.17 -0.60 -20.29
C GLN A 95 -12.50 0.10 -20.55
N THR A 96 -12.59 0.76 -21.70
CA THR A 96 -13.81 1.39 -22.21
C THR A 96 -14.74 0.31 -22.74
#